data_AF-A0A8T3NLH4-F1
#
_entry.id   AF-A0A8T3NLH4-F1
#
_cell.length_a   1.000
_cell.length_b   1.000
_cell.length_c   1.000
_cell.angle_alpha   90.00
_cell.angle_beta   90.00
_cell.angle_gamma   90.00
#
_symmetry.space_group_name_H-M   'P 1'
#
loop_
_entity.id
_entity.type
_entity.pdbx_description
1 polymer ?
#
loop_
_entity_poly.entity_id
_entity_poly.type
_entity_poly.pdbx_seq_one_letter_code
_entity_poly.pdbx_strand_id
1 'polypeptide(L)' 'MRSVDEILEDALALPVEARAAIAGSLISSLDDQTDQQVEELWSAEIAQRIVELDAGRVQLVPWTEVRRRLSDD' A
#
# COMPACT_ATOMS: atom_id res chain seq x y z
N MET A 1 16.83 -16.73 19.84
CA MET A 1 16.00 -15.82 19.03
C MET A 1 14.70 -16.56 18.78
N ARG A 2 13.52 -15.95 19.01
CA ARG A 2 12.24 -16.62 18.69
C ARG A 2 12.13 -16.75 17.17
N SER A 3 11.50 -17.82 16.71
CA SER A 3 11.13 -18.02 15.31
C SER A 3 10.01 -17.07 14.89
N VAL A 4 9.84 -16.87 13.59
CA VAL A 4 8.74 -16.06 13.04
C VAL A 4 7.39 -16.64 13.44
N ASP A 5 7.25 -17.97 13.43
CA ASP A 5 6.01 -18.66 13.79
C ASP A 5 5.66 -18.43 15.27
N GLU A 6 6.63 -18.51 16.18
CA GLU A 6 6.42 -18.21 17.61
C GLU A 6 6.01 -16.74 17.84
N ILE A 7 6.60 -15.80 17.11
CA ILE A 7 6.25 -14.37 17.20
C ILE A 7 4.84 -14.13 16.65
N LEU A 8 4.49 -14.80 15.56
CA LEU A 8 3.17 -14.69 14.95
C LEU A 8 2.09 -15.29 15.86
N GLU A 9 2.33 -16.46 16.45
CA GLU A 9 1.43 -17.10 17.40
C GLU A 9 1.16 -16.20 18.60
N ASP A 10 2.21 -15.65 19.20
CA ASP A 10 2.12 -14.70 20.32
C ASP A 10 1.31 -13.45 19.92
N ALA A 11 1.56 -12.90 18.74
CA ALA A 11 0.84 -11.71 18.25
C ALA A 11 -0.64 -12.02 18.00
N LEU A 12 -0.97 -13.19 17.43
CA LEU A 12 -2.35 -13.59 17.15
C LEU A 12 -3.17 -13.87 18.41
N ALA A 13 -2.52 -14.25 19.52
CA ALA A 13 -3.17 -14.46 20.81
C ALA A 13 -3.62 -13.17 21.51
N LEU A 14 -3.17 -11.99 21.05
CA LEU A 14 -3.51 -10.69 21.65
C LEU A 14 -4.94 -10.22 21.28
N PRO A 15 -5.53 -9.29 22.06
CA PRO A 15 -6.75 -8.58 21.67
C PRO A 15 -6.61 -7.84 20.34
N VAL A 16 -7.73 -7.64 19.64
CA VAL A 16 -7.74 -7.10 18.27
C VAL A 16 -7.06 -5.73 18.15
N GLU A 17 -7.18 -4.88 19.17
CA GLU A 17 -6.58 -3.55 19.22
C GLU A 17 -5.05 -3.63 19.27
N ALA A 18 -4.51 -4.55 20.07
CA ALA A 18 -3.07 -4.77 20.18
C ALA A 18 -2.50 -5.39 18.90
N ARG A 19 -3.24 -6.31 18.26
CA ARG A 19 -2.86 -6.86 16.95
C ARG A 19 -2.81 -5.77 15.88
N ALA A 20 -3.82 -4.90 15.85
CA ALA A 20 -3.86 -3.77 14.90
C ALA A 20 -2.68 -2.81 15.11
N ALA A 21 -2.33 -2.51 16.36
CA ALA A 21 -1.17 -1.69 16.68
C ALA A 21 0.14 -2.33 16.20
N ILE A 22 0.34 -3.63 16.46
CA ILE A 22 1.53 -4.37 15.99
C ILE A 22 1.60 -4.39 14.48
N ALA A 23 0.50 -4.72 13.79
CA ALA A 23 0.44 -4.72 12.33
C ALA A 23 0.80 -3.34 11.75
N GLY A 24 0.24 -2.26 12.31
CA GLY A 24 0.55 -0.89 11.90
C GLY A 24 2.02 -0.53 12.10
N SER A 25 2.61 -0.87 13.26
CA SER A 25 4.03 -0.64 13.52
C SER A 25 4.94 -1.45 12.58
N LEU A 26 4.59 -2.70 12.29
CA LEU A 26 5.35 -3.53 11.35
C LEU A 26 5.29 -2.96 9.93
N ILE A 27 4.10 -2.57 9.45
CA ILE A 27 3.94 -1.92 8.14
C ILE A 27 4.78 -0.64 8.09
N SER A 28 4.65 0.24 9.09
CA SER A 28 5.42 1.49 9.15
C SER A 28 6.92 1.25 9.20
N SER A 29 7.40 0.14 9.80
CA SER A 29 8.83 -0.18 9.82
C SER A 29 9.38 -0.58 8.45
N LEU A 30 8.51 -0.95 7.50
CA LEU A 30 8.90 -1.24 6.12
C LEU A 30 9.06 0.03 5.27
N ASP A 31 8.53 1.17 5.73
CA ASP A 31 8.58 2.45 5.02
C ASP A 31 9.94 3.16 5.15
N ASP A 32 10.94 2.54 5.80
CA ASP A 32 12.18 3.22 6.23
C ASP A 32 13.19 3.49 5.10
N GLN A 33 12.83 3.27 3.83
CA GLN A 33 13.68 3.53 2.67
C GLN A 33 12.89 3.94 1.41
N THR A 34 11.96 4.91 1.51
CA THR A 34 11.53 5.58 0.27
C THR A 34 12.70 6.39 -0.25
N ASP A 35 13.35 5.89 -1.30
CA ASP A 35 14.38 6.65 -2.01
C ASP A 35 13.75 7.96 -2.49
N GLN A 36 14.36 9.10 -2.14
CA GLN A 36 13.88 10.41 -2.55
C GLN A 36 13.70 10.48 -4.09
N GLN A 37 14.53 9.78 -4.87
CA GLN A 37 14.34 9.68 -6.31
C GLN A 37 13.05 8.97 -6.69
N VAL A 38 12.64 7.94 -5.94
CA VAL A 38 11.37 7.25 -6.16
C VAL A 38 10.22 8.23 -5.88
N GLU A 39 10.24 8.96 -4.76
CA GLU A 39 9.20 9.96 -4.46
C GLU A 39 9.10 11.06 -5.53
N GLU A 40 10.24 11.55 -6.03
CA GLU A 40 10.30 12.55 -7.10
C GLU A 40 9.71 12.00 -8.42
N LEU A 41 10.05 10.76 -8.79
CA LEU A 41 9.50 10.10 -9.98
C LEU A 41 7.99 9.86 -9.86
N TRP A 42 7.51 9.44 -8.70
CA TRP A 42 6.06 9.30 -8.45
C TRP A 42 5.33 10.63 -8.55
N SER A 43 5.91 11.70 -7.98
CA SER A 43 5.34 13.04 -8.07
C SER A 43 5.24 13.54 -9.51
N ALA A 44 6.30 13.31 -10.31
CA ALA A 44 6.30 13.64 -11.73
C ALA A 44 5.26 12.85 -12.53
N GLU A 45 5.15 11.54 -12.28
CA GLU A 45 4.16 10.68 -12.93
C GLU A 45 2.71 11.10 -12.59
N ILE A 46 2.43 11.41 -11.32
CA ILE A 46 1.10 11.89 -10.89
C ILE A 46 0.75 13.20 -11.61
N ALA A 47 1.68 14.16 -11.65
CA ALA A 47 1.47 15.42 -12.34
C ALA A 47 1.19 15.21 -13.85
N GLN A 48 1.96 14.33 -14.49
CA GLN A 48 1.76 13.98 -15.90
C GLN A 48 0.38 13.36 -16.14
N ARG A 49 -0.05 12.41 -15.29
CA ARG A 49 -1.37 11.77 -15.40
C ARG A 49 -2.51 12.75 -15.24
N ILE A 50 -2.42 13.71 -14.31
CA ILE A 50 -3.44 14.77 -14.17
C ILE A 50 -3.57 15.55 -15.48
N VAL A 51 -2.45 15.96 -16.07
CA VAL A 51 -2.44 16.71 -17.34
C VAL A 51 -3.00 15.90 -18.51
N GLU A 52 -2.78 14.58 -18.53
CA GLU A 52 -3.37 13.69 -19.54
C GLU A 52 -4.87 13.48 -19.37
N LEU A 53 -5.32 13.37 -18.12
CA LEU A 53 -6.73 13.27 -17.74
C LEU A 53 -7.49 14.54 -18.15
N ASP A 54 -7.00 15.71 -17.73
CA ASP A 54 -7.65 16.99 -18.01
C ASP A 54 -7.70 17.29 -19.52
N ALA A 55 -6.71 16.83 -20.27
CA ALA A 55 -6.66 16.97 -21.72
C ALA A 55 -7.43 15.88 -22.49
N GLY A 56 -8.03 14.89 -21.79
CA GLY A 56 -8.76 13.79 -22.41
C GLY A 56 -7.89 12.87 -23.27
N ARG A 57 -6.58 12.77 -23.00
CA ARG A 57 -5.64 11.97 -23.79
C ARG A 57 -5.63 10.48 -23.41
N VAL A 58 -6.28 10.12 -22.31
CA VAL A 58 -6.31 8.76 -21.77
C VAL A 58 -7.74 8.24 -21.68
N GLN A 59 -7.90 6.93 -21.87
CA GLN A 59 -9.17 6.26 -21.64
C GLN A 59 -9.33 5.91 -20.16
N LEU A 60 -10.38 6.45 -19.55
CA LEU A 60 -10.71 6.18 -18.16
C LEU A 60 -11.39 4.82 -18.01
N VAL A 61 -10.99 4.10 -16.97
CA VAL A 61 -11.67 2.87 -16.53
C VAL A 61 -12.47 3.19 -15.27
N PRO A 62 -13.77 2.87 -15.20
CA PRO A 62 -14.55 3.05 -13.99
C PRO A 62 -13.96 2.28 -12.80
N TRP A 63 -13.93 2.90 -11.62
CA TRP A 63 -13.40 2.26 -10.40
C TRP A 63 -14.07 0.92 -10.08
N THR A 64 -15.37 0.78 -10.38
CA THR A 64 -16.12 -0.46 -10.18
C THR A 64 -15.53 -1.64 -10.95
N GLU A 65 -15.05 -1.40 -12.17
CA GLU A 65 -14.41 -2.41 -13.01
C GLU A 65 -13.00 -2.75 -12.50
N VAL A 66 -12.22 -1.76 -12.08
CA VAL A 66 -10.89 -1.98 -11.48
C VAL A 66 -11.01 -2.80 -10.19
N ARG A 67 -11.92 -2.41 -9.29
CA ARG A 67 -12.16 -3.10 -8.02
C ARG A 67 -12.59 -4.55 -8.22
N ARG A 68 -13.43 -4.83 -9.22
CA ARG A 68 -13.85 -6.18 -9.57
C ARG A 68 -12.64 -7.06 -9.92
N ARG A 69 -11.76 -6.57 -10.81
CA ARG A 69 -10.53 -7.30 -11.20
C ARG A 69 -9.62 -7.61 -10.02
N LEU A 70 -9.42 -6.65 -9.12
CA LEU A 70 -8.57 -6.83 -7.92
C LEU A 70 -9.15 -7.83 -6.90
N SER A 71 -10.45 -8.12 -6.97
CA SER A 71 -11.11 -9.07 -6.06
C SER A 71 -11.16 -10.49 -6.64
N ASP A 72 -10.86 -10.63 -7.94
CA ASP A 72 -10.86 -11.90 -8.67
C ASP A 72 -9.46 -12.57 -8.69
N ASP A 73 -8.40 -11.86 -8.23
CA ASP A 73 -7.02 -12.34 -7.99
C ASP A 73 -6.84 -12.80 -6.53
#